data_AF-A0A0A6FIB0-F1
#
_entry.id   AF-A0A0A6FIB0-F1
#
_cell.length_a   1.000
_cell.length_b   1.000
_cell.length_c   1.000
_cell.angle_alpha   90.00
_cell.angle_beta   90.00
_cell.angle_gamma   90.00
#
_symmetry.space_group_name_H-M   'P 1'
#
loop_
_entity.id
_entity.type
_entity.pdbx_description
1 polymer ?
#
loop_
_entity_poly.entity_id
_entity_poly.type
_entity_poly.pdbx_seq_one_letter_code
_entity_poly.pdbx_strand_id
1 'polypeptide(L)'
;MSYKCWRILIADGQPALHARIGKIFKELGCRELTRVHSFRELLGVTHYSSEPFQHFDLMIINAEMLAAAGVDCVRFFASNAQIRHGVIHDTVRGHPQAQTIYANHRRQLMLIRTPDRHTLGPLLEHLDVQEQSHNL
;
A
#
# COMPACT_ATOMS: atom_id res chain seq x y z
N MET A 1 -3.33 -16.95 2.78
CA MET A 1 -2.15 -16.81 1.89
C MET A 1 -1.13 -15.96 2.62
N SER A 2 0.14 -16.37 2.72
CA SER A 2 1.15 -15.59 3.44
C SER A 2 1.49 -14.29 2.71
N TYR A 3 1.79 -13.22 3.46
CA TYR A 3 2.20 -11.92 2.91
C TYR A 3 3.42 -11.98 1.98
N LYS A 4 4.22 -13.05 2.04
CA LYS A 4 5.41 -13.24 1.20
C LYS A 4 5.09 -13.36 -0.30
N CYS A 5 3.87 -13.75 -0.66
CA CYS A 5 3.41 -13.85 -2.05
C CYS A 5 2.59 -12.64 -2.50
N TRP A 6 2.54 -11.57 -1.71
CA TRP A 6 1.73 -10.40 -2.03
C TRP A 6 2.33 -9.58 -3.18
N ARG A 7 1.45 -9.14 -4.07
CA ARG A 7 1.69 -8.13 -5.10
C ARG A 7 1.62 -6.75 -4.47
N ILE A 8 2.78 -6.13 -4.30
CA ILE A 8 2.90 -4.83 -3.63
C ILE A 8 3.13 -3.73 -4.66
N LEU A 9 2.32 -2.69 -4.59
CA LEU A 9 2.46 -1.48 -5.38
C LEU A 9 3.07 -0.36 -4.52
N ILE A 10 4.19 0.21 -4.95
CA ILE A 10 4.85 1.34 -4.28
C ILE A 10 4.66 2.57 -5.17
N ALA A 11 3.96 3.58 -4.66
CA ALA A 11 3.63 4.83 -5.35
C ALA A 11 4.28 6.02 -4.63
N ASP A 12 5.45 6.43 -5.13
CA ASP A 12 6.19 7.57 -4.56
C ASP A 12 7.08 8.25 -5.63
N GLY A 13 7.23 9.56 -5.57
CA GLY A 13 8.03 10.31 -6.54
C GLY A 13 9.55 10.25 -6.31
N GLN A 14 10.01 9.82 -5.14
CA GLN A 14 11.41 9.83 -4.72
C GLN A 14 12.08 8.46 -4.93
N PRO A 15 13.07 8.36 -5.84
CA PRO A 15 13.75 7.08 -6.12
C PRO A 15 14.43 6.45 -4.89
N ALA A 16 14.93 7.28 -3.97
CA ALA A 16 15.55 6.80 -2.73
C ALA A 16 14.54 6.06 -1.83
N LEU A 17 13.29 6.50 -1.81
CA LEU A 17 12.24 5.86 -1.03
C LEU A 17 11.88 4.49 -1.62
N HIS A 18 11.73 4.42 -2.94
CA HIS A 18 11.52 3.15 -3.66
C HIS A 18 12.59 2.11 -3.38
N ALA A 19 13.86 2.53 -3.37
CA ALA A 19 14.98 1.66 -3.05
C ALA A 19 14.89 1.15 -1.60
N ARG A 20 14.61 2.05 -0.65
CA ARG A 20 14.50 1.72 0.78
C ARG A 20 13.34 0.77 1.06
N ILE A 21 12.13 1.11 0.62
CA ILE A 21 10.92 0.29 0.77
C ILE A 21 11.12 -1.07 0.10
N GLY A 22 11.66 -1.09 -1.12
CA GLY A 22 11.92 -2.33 -1.84
C GLY A 22 12.93 -3.24 -1.13
N LYS A 23 13.97 -2.68 -0.50
CA LYS A 23 14.91 -3.46 0.31
C LYS A 23 14.20 -4.09 1.53
N ILE A 24 13.40 -3.31 2.25
CA ILE A 24 12.64 -3.79 3.41
C ILE A 24 11.72 -4.96 3.01
N PHE A 25 10.98 -4.84 1.91
CA PHE A 25 10.11 -5.92 1.46
C PHE A 25 10.85 -7.18 1.03
N LYS A 26 12.01 -7.03 0.38
CA LYS A 26 12.88 -8.18 0.05
C LYS A 26 13.35 -8.88 1.32
N GLU A 27 13.75 -8.14 2.35
CA GLU A 27 14.16 -8.68 3.65
C GLU A 27 13.00 -9.36 4.40
N LEU A 28 11.78 -8.86 4.24
CA LEU A 28 10.56 -9.48 4.77
C LEU A 28 10.11 -10.70 3.94
N GLY A 29 10.72 -10.94 2.78
CA GLY A 29 10.48 -12.11 1.92
C GLY A 29 9.43 -11.91 0.84
N CYS A 30 8.96 -10.68 0.61
CA CYS A 30 8.02 -10.36 -0.46
C CYS A 30 8.73 -10.30 -1.81
N ARG A 31 8.13 -10.90 -2.85
CA ARG A 31 8.78 -11.10 -4.15
C ARG A 31 8.23 -10.24 -5.28
N GLU A 32 6.97 -9.83 -5.20
CA GLU A 32 6.29 -9.13 -6.29
C GLU A 32 6.12 -7.64 -5.95
N LEU A 33 7.00 -6.81 -6.52
CA LEU A 33 7.02 -5.36 -6.30
C LEU A 33 6.81 -4.62 -7.62
N THR A 34 5.76 -3.80 -7.70
CA THR A 34 5.52 -2.84 -8.78
C THR A 34 5.78 -1.44 -8.25
N ARG A 35 6.45 -0.62 -9.06
CA ARG A 35 6.82 0.76 -8.70
C ARG A 35 6.17 1.72 -9.67
N VAL A 36 5.60 2.79 -9.14
CA VAL A 36 5.09 3.93 -9.91
C VAL A 36 5.62 5.22 -9.29
N HIS A 37 5.97 6.17 -10.16
CA HIS A 37 6.63 7.42 -9.79
C HIS A 37 5.72 8.64 -9.86
N SER A 38 4.52 8.46 -10.38
CA SER A 38 3.54 9.53 -10.52
C SER A 38 2.12 9.02 -10.27
N PHE A 39 1.23 9.94 -9.92
CA PHE A 39 -0.20 9.62 -9.81
C PHE A 39 -0.78 9.13 -11.14
N ARG A 40 -0.29 9.62 -12.28
CA ARG A 40 -0.72 9.15 -13.61
C ARG A 40 -0.34 7.68 -13.84
N GLU A 41 0.88 7.28 -13.49
CA GLU A 41 1.30 5.88 -13.58
C GLU A 41 0.50 4.98 -12.63
N LEU A 42 0.21 5.47 -11.41
CA LEU A 42 -0.67 4.79 -10.48
C LEU A 42 -2.05 4.51 -11.11
N LEU A 43 -2.68 5.52 -11.71
CA LEU A 43 -3.95 5.33 -12.42
C LEU A 43 -3.82 4.34 -13.59
N GLY A 44 -2.70 4.37 -14.31
CA GLY A 44 -2.42 3.46 -15.41
C GLY A 44 -2.41 1.98 -14.99
N VAL A 45 -1.88 1.69 -13.80
CA VAL A 45 -1.79 0.32 -13.27
C VAL A 45 -2.99 -0.11 -12.41
N THR A 46 -3.86 0.82 -12.00
CA THR A 46 -5.03 0.50 -11.13
C THR A 46 -6.41 0.81 -11.71
N HIS A 47 -6.58 1.91 -12.47
CA HIS A 47 -7.88 2.34 -12.99
C HIS A 47 -8.02 2.05 -14.48
N TYR A 48 -6.91 2.16 -15.20
CA TYR A 48 -6.87 1.99 -16.66
C TYR A 48 -6.11 0.73 -17.08
N SER A 49 -5.78 -0.16 -16.13
CA SER A 49 -5.13 -1.42 -16.47
C SER A 49 -6.06 -2.25 -17.35
N SER A 50 -5.56 -2.65 -18.52
CA SER A 50 -6.26 -3.55 -19.44
C SER A 50 -6.36 -4.98 -18.91
N GLU A 51 -5.73 -5.26 -17.76
CA GLU A 51 -5.76 -6.55 -17.08
C GLU A 51 -6.74 -6.49 -15.90
N PRO A 52 -8.02 -6.84 -16.09
CA PRO A 52 -9.05 -6.77 -15.04
C PRO A 52 -8.75 -7.67 -13.83
N PHE A 53 -7.83 -8.63 -13.96
CA PHE A 53 -7.42 -9.57 -12.91
C PHE A 53 -6.10 -9.19 -12.22
N GLN A 54 -5.47 -8.07 -12.62
CA GLN A 54 -4.30 -7.57 -11.92
C GLN A 54 -4.74 -6.91 -10.61
N HIS A 55 -4.58 -7.66 -9.52
CA HIS A 55 -4.85 -7.19 -8.17
C HIS A 55 -3.55 -6.96 -7.42
N PHE A 56 -3.51 -5.87 -6.65
CA PHE A 56 -2.46 -5.59 -5.69
C PHE A 56 -2.98 -5.89 -4.29
N ASP A 57 -2.27 -6.76 -3.59
CA ASP A 57 -2.57 -7.10 -2.21
C ASP A 57 -2.32 -5.91 -1.28
N LEU A 58 -1.31 -5.10 -1.58
CA LEU A 58 -0.93 -3.94 -0.79
C LEU A 58 -0.44 -2.78 -1.67
N MET A 59 -0.98 -1.59 -1.46
CA MET A 59 -0.42 -0.34 -1.99
C MET A 59 0.26 0.44 -0.85
N ILE A 60 1.46 0.95 -1.09
CA ILE A 60 2.08 1.99 -0.26
C ILE A 60 2.19 3.26 -1.08
N ILE A 61 1.61 4.35 -0.58
CA ILE A 61 1.54 5.61 -1.28
C ILE A 61 1.94 6.80 -0.40
N ASN A 62 2.60 7.76 -1.00
CA ASN A 62 2.90 9.04 -0.37
C ASN A 62 1.65 9.94 -0.35
N ALA A 63 1.30 10.46 0.83
CA ALA A 63 0.21 11.42 0.96
C ALA A 63 0.37 12.65 0.05
N GLU A 64 1.60 13.14 -0.14
CA GLU A 64 1.88 14.29 -1.00
C GLU A 64 1.53 14.02 -2.47
N MET A 65 1.70 12.79 -2.95
CA MET A 65 1.35 12.40 -4.33
C MET A 65 -0.15 12.54 -4.58
N LEU A 66 -0.98 12.15 -3.61
CA LEU A 66 -2.44 12.28 -3.68
C LEU A 66 -2.89 13.73 -3.49
N ALA A 67 -2.27 14.44 -2.55
CA ALA A 67 -2.56 15.85 -2.28
C ALA A 67 -2.25 16.74 -3.49
N ALA A 68 -1.11 16.52 -4.17
CA ALA A 68 -0.74 17.25 -5.39
C ALA A 68 -1.72 17.00 -6.55
N ALA A 69 -2.39 15.85 -6.57
CA ALA A 69 -3.44 15.54 -7.54
C ALA A 69 -4.84 16.06 -7.12
N GLY A 70 -4.98 16.64 -5.92
CA GLY A 70 -6.28 17.08 -5.37
C GLY A 70 -7.21 15.91 -5.03
N VAL A 71 -6.67 14.73 -4.75
CA VAL A 71 -7.43 13.50 -4.54
C VAL A 71 -7.50 13.13 -3.06
N ASP A 72 -8.71 12.87 -2.58
CA ASP A 72 -8.92 12.32 -1.24
C ASP A 72 -8.50 10.84 -1.19
N CYS A 73 -7.67 10.51 -0.21
CA CYS A 73 -7.04 9.18 -0.14
C CYS A 73 -8.04 8.07 0.16
N VAL A 74 -9.02 8.34 1.04
CA VAL A 74 -10.05 7.36 1.42
C VAL A 74 -10.98 7.12 0.23
N ARG A 75 -11.40 8.18 -0.47
CA ARG A 75 -12.22 8.09 -1.69
C ARG A 75 -11.49 7.35 -2.80
N PHE A 76 -10.22 7.65 -3.03
CA PHE A 76 -9.39 6.92 -3.99
C PHE A 76 -9.34 5.44 -3.64
N PHE A 77 -8.95 5.10 -2.41
CA PHE A 77 -8.85 3.71 -2.01
C PHE A 77 -10.21 3.00 -2.14
N ALA A 78 -11.29 3.58 -1.63
CA ALA A 78 -12.63 3.00 -1.69
C ALA A 78 -13.09 2.70 -3.13
N SER A 79 -12.80 3.59 -4.09
CA SER A 79 -13.17 3.40 -5.50
C SER A 79 -12.26 2.44 -6.29
N ASN A 80 -11.05 2.15 -5.80
CA ASN A 80 -10.09 1.25 -6.45
C ASN A 80 -10.25 -0.20 -5.96
N ALA A 81 -11.08 -1.00 -6.63
CA ALA A 81 -11.27 -2.42 -6.28
C ALA A 81 -10.04 -3.30 -6.56
N GLN A 82 -9.09 -2.85 -7.40
CA GLN A 82 -7.85 -3.57 -7.68
C GLN A 82 -6.87 -3.59 -6.51
N ILE A 83 -7.09 -2.77 -5.46
CA ILE A 83 -6.18 -2.65 -4.31
C ILE A 83 -6.85 -3.24 -3.06
N ARG A 84 -6.34 -4.35 -2.52
CA ARG A 84 -6.90 -4.99 -1.32
C ARG A 84 -6.60 -4.19 -0.05
N HIS A 85 -5.34 -3.93 0.27
CA HIS A 85 -4.94 -3.08 1.40
C HIS A 85 -4.13 -1.88 0.96
N GLY A 86 -4.17 -0.81 1.74
CA GLY A 86 -3.46 0.44 1.47
C GLY A 86 -2.72 0.94 2.71
N VAL A 87 -1.58 1.55 2.48
CA VAL A 87 -0.78 2.24 3.48
C VAL A 87 -0.40 3.60 2.91
N ILE A 88 -0.82 4.65 3.60
CA ILE A 88 -0.43 6.01 3.30
C ILE A 88 0.72 6.35 4.25
N HIS A 89 1.84 6.81 3.69
CA HIS A 89 2.87 7.43 4.52
C HIS A 89 2.80 8.95 4.38
N ASP A 90 2.82 9.61 5.53
CA ASP A 90 2.79 11.06 5.66
C ASP A 90 3.72 11.47 6.80
N THR A 91 4.79 12.19 6.50
CA THR A 91 5.78 12.60 7.51
C THR A 91 5.24 13.64 8.48
N VAL A 92 4.18 14.36 8.10
CA VAL A 92 3.55 15.43 8.88
C VAL A 92 2.41 14.87 9.72
N ARG A 93 1.47 14.15 9.10
CA ARG A 93 0.24 13.66 9.73
C ARG A 93 0.35 12.24 10.26
N GLY A 94 1.34 11.48 9.83
CA GLY A 94 1.48 10.08 10.20
C GLY A 94 1.96 9.85 11.62
N HIS A 95 1.62 8.66 12.13
CA HIS A 95 2.05 8.19 13.45
C HIS A 95 3.15 7.13 13.34
N PRO A 96 4.01 6.99 14.37
CA PRO A 96 5.00 5.91 14.41
C PRO A 96 4.38 4.50 14.39
N GLN A 97 3.14 4.39 14.89
CA GLN A 97 2.34 3.18 14.80
C GLN A 97 1.28 3.36 13.71
N ALA A 98 0.98 2.29 12.99
CA ALA A 98 -0.02 2.30 11.94
C ALA A 98 -1.42 2.57 12.52
N GLN A 99 -2.09 3.58 11.98
CA GLN A 99 -3.45 3.93 12.35
C GLN A 99 -4.40 3.55 11.21
N THR A 100 -5.41 2.74 11.48
CA THR A 100 -6.45 2.44 10.50
C THR A 100 -7.34 3.68 10.30
N ILE A 101 -7.41 4.18 9.06
CA ILE A 101 -8.23 5.34 8.69
C ILE A 101 -9.45 4.95 7.84
N TYR A 102 -9.43 3.76 7.26
CA TYR A 102 -10.58 3.15 6.61
C TYR A 102 -10.48 1.63 6.73
N ALA A 103 -11.60 0.98 7.03
CA ALA A 103 -11.70 -0.47 7.02
C ALA A 103 -13.09 -0.90 6.54
N ASN A 104 -13.12 -1.97 5.76
CA ASN A 104 -14.32 -2.75 5.47
C ASN A 104 -14.00 -4.25 5.63
N HIS A 105 -14.95 -5.13 5.34
CA HIS A 105 -14.83 -6.57 5.60
C HIS A 105 -13.58 -7.28 5.01
N ARG A 106 -12.90 -6.70 4.02
CA ARG A 106 -11.70 -7.31 3.41
C ARG A 106 -10.59 -6.33 3.05
N ARG A 107 -10.77 -5.04 3.33
CA ARG A 107 -9.86 -3.98 2.88
C ARG A 107 -9.58 -3.02 4.01
N GLN A 108 -8.32 -2.65 4.14
CA GLN A 108 -7.87 -1.69 5.16
C GLN A 108 -6.98 -0.65 4.52
N LEU A 109 -7.13 0.58 4.98
CA LEU A 109 -6.26 1.70 4.68
C LEU A 109 -5.68 2.20 6.00
N MET A 110 -4.36 2.22 6.07
CA MET A 110 -3.64 2.67 7.25
C MET A 110 -2.81 3.90 6.96
N LEU A 111 -2.61 4.74 7.97
CA LEU A 111 -1.74 5.90 7.96
C LEU A 111 -0.51 5.64 8.83
N ILE A 112 0.67 5.86 8.28
CA ILE A 112 1.95 5.73 8.96
C ILE A 112 2.80 6.98 8.76
N ARG A 113 3.76 7.23 9.65
CA ARG A 113 4.74 8.31 9.47
C ARG A 113 5.80 7.95 8.43
N THR A 114 6.44 6.79 8.62
CA THR A 114 7.56 6.34 7.80
C THR A 114 7.42 4.87 7.43
N PRO A 115 7.62 4.50 6.15
CA PRO A 115 7.65 3.11 5.74
C PRO A 115 9.04 2.52 6.04
N ASP A 116 9.24 2.12 7.30
CA ASP A 116 10.42 1.42 7.80
C ASP A 116 10.09 -0.01 8.25
N ARG A 117 11.12 -0.79 8.59
CA ARG A 117 10.94 -2.19 9.00
C ARG A 117 10.13 -2.34 10.29
N HIS A 118 10.25 -1.39 11.23
CA HIS A 118 9.53 -1.43 12.50
C HIS A 118 8.04 -1.16 12.33
N THR A 119 7.67 -0.40 11.31
CA THR A 119 6.28 -0.11 10.99
C THR A 119 5.68 -1.14 10.04
N LEU A 120 6.39 -1.49 8.96
CA LEU A 120 5.89 -2.39 7.92
C LEU A 120 5.83 -3.86 8.37
N GLY A 121 6.77 -4.34 9.18
CA GLY A 121 6.77 -5.73 9.63
C GLY A 121 5.51 -6.12 10.41
N PRO A 122 5.22 -5.46 11.55
CA PRO A 122 4.03 -5.73 12.34
C PRO A 122 2.73 -5.49 11.56
N LEU A 123 2.73 -4.52 10.65
CA LEU A 123 1.58 -4.21 9.78
C LEU A 123 1.26 -5.38 8.84
N LEU A 124 2.27 -5.95 8.18
CA LEU A 124 2.07 -7.10 7.29
C LEU A 124 1.59 -8.32 8.07
N GLU A 125 2.14 -8.57 9.26
CA GLU A 125 1.71 -9.66 10.12
C GLU A 125 0.24 -9.49 10.55
N HIS A 126 -0.16 -8.28 10.95
CA HIS A 126 -1.55 -7.96 11.30
C HIS A 126 -2.50 -8.25 10.14
N LEU A 127 -2.16 -7.77 8.94
CA LEU A 127 -2.97 -7.99 7.75
C LEU A 127 -3.02 -9.49 7.35
N ASP A 128 -1.91 -10.23 7.42
CA ASP A 128 -1.87 -11.68 7.10
C ASP A 128 -2.74 -12.50 8.06
N VAL A 129 -2.69 -12.21 9.37
CA VAL A 129 -3.55 -12.89 10.37
C VAL A 129 -5.03 -12.64 10.10
N GLN A 130 -5.39 -11.43 9.70
CA GLN A 130 -6.78 -11.11 9.36
C GLN A 130 -7.24 -11.83 8.10
N GLU A 131 -6.38 -11.97 7.10
CA GLU A 131 -6.69 -12.74 5.89
C GLU A 131 -6.93 -14.23 6.22
N GLN A 132 -6.18 -14.79 7.18
CA GLN A 132 -6.37 -16.19 7.60
C GLN A 132 -7.68 -16.39 8.37
N SER A 133 -8.06 -15.42 9.20
CA SER A 133 -9.28 -15.47 10.01
C SER A 133 -10.57 -15.40 9.18
N HIS A 134 -10.53 -14.78 7.99
CA HIS A 134 -11.69 -14.67 7.08
C HIS A 134 -11.85 -15.86 6.12
N ASN A 135 -10.88 -16.79 6.08
CA ASN A 135 -10.91 -17.97 5.21
C ASN A 135 -11.27 -19.27 5.97
N LEU A 136 -11.63 -19.16 7.25
CA LEU A 136 -12.17 -20.21 8.11
C LEU A 136 -13.68 -20.01 8.28
#